data_AF-T1CD34-F1
#
_entry.id   AF-T1CD34-F1
#
_cell.length_a   1.000
_cell.length_b   1.000
_cell.length_c   1.000
_cell.angle_alpha   90.00
_cell.angle_beta   90.00
_cell.angle_gamma   90.00
#
_symmetry.space_group_name_H-M   'P 1'
#
loop_
_entity.id
_entity.type
_entity.pdbx_description
1 polymer ?
#
loop_
_entity_poly.entity_id
_entity_poly.type
_entity_poly.pdbx_seq_one_letter_code
_entity_poly.pdbx_strand_id
1 'polypeptide(L)'
;MRLERPVLQVALDFENLSRALAAAREAVEGGADWIEAGTPLIKSEGLDAVRELKKAFGDRRIVADMKIMDTGRSRSRSPRRPGADLVTVLG
;
A
#
# COMPACT_ATOMS: atom_id res chain seq x y z
N MET A 1 2.11 15.26 15.67
CA MET A 1 3.44 14.63 15.48
C MET A 1 4.24 15.60 14.62
N ARG A 2 5.34 16.18 15.13
CA ARG A 2 6.20 17.07 14.35
C ARG A 2 7.26 16.16 13.71
N LEU A 3 7.22 16.03 12.39
CA LEU A 3 8.17 15.18 11.65
C LEU A 3 9.47 15.97 11.47
N GLU A 4 10.62 15.34 11.74
CA GLU A 4 11.94 15.96 11.59
C GLU A 4 12.34 16.13 10.12
N ARG A 5 11.79 15.26 9.24
CA ARG A 5 11.92 15.34 7.78
C ARG A 5 10.61 14.93 7.10
N PRO A 6 10.39 15.31 5.83
CA PRO A 6 9.25 14.81 5.06
C PRO A 6 9.22 13.29 5.00
N VAL A 7 8.02 12.73 5.02
CA VAL A 7 7.78 11.30 4.76
C VAL A 7 7.71 11.10 3.25
N LEU A 8 8.55 10.21 2.73
CA LEU A 8 8.52 9.81 1.33
C LEU A 8 7.61 8.58 1.15
N GLN A 9 6.54 8.73 0.38
CA GLN A 9 5.64 7.65 -0.01
C GLN A 9 5.83 7.34 -1.50
N VAL A 10 5.97 6.06 -1.83
CA VAL A 10 6.06 5.59 -3.22
C VAL A 10 4.83 4.76 -3.58
N ALA A 11 4.14 5.15 -4.65
CA ALA A 11 3.02 4.41 -5.22
C ALA A 11 3.49 3.41 -6.27
N LEU A 12 3.11 2.16 -6.09
CA LEU A 12 3.45 1.06 -6.99
C LEU A 12 2.29 0.86 -7.99
N ASP A 13 2.26 1.69 -9.03
CA ASP A 13 1.27 1.60 -10.12
C ASP A 13 1.70 0.59 -11.19
N PHE A 14 1.77 -0.68 -10.80
CA PHE A 14 2.09 -1.80 -11.68
C PHE A 14 0.88 -2.71 -11.84
N GLU A 15 0.75 -3.39 -12.97
CA GLU A 15 -0.27 -4.44 -13.12
C GLU A 15 0.19 -5.82 -12.65
N ASN A 16 1.49 -5.97 -12.33
CA ASN A 16 2.11 -7.25 -12.01
C ASN A 16 2.85 -7.18 -10.67
N LEU A 17 2.56 -8.15 -9.79
CA LEU A 17 3.11 -8.18 -8.44
C LEU A 17 4.64 -8.32 -8.38
N SER A 18 5.25 -9.14 -9.24
CA SER A 18 6.71 -9.38 -9.15
C SER A 18 7.50 -8.12 -9.50
N ARG A 19 7.03 -7.36 -10.50
CA ARG A 19 7.59 -6.04 -10.84
C ARG A 19 7.38 -5.02 -9.72
N ALA A 20 6.20 -4.98 -9.14
CA ALA A 20 5.91 -4.09 -8.00
C ALA A 20 6.85 -4.38 -6.82
N LEU A 21 7.07 -5.67 -6.50
CA LEU A 21 7.98 -6.07 -5.41
C LEU A 21 9.44 -5.71 -5.71
N ALA A 22 9.90 -5.83 -6.95
CA ALA A 22 11.24 -5.41 -7.33
C ALA A 22 11.42 -3.89 -7.15
N ALA A 23 10.51 -3.10 -7.72
CA ALA A 23 10.53 -1.64 -7.60
C ALA A 23 10.39 -1.19 -6.13
N ALA A 24 9.60 -1.89 -5.33
CA ALA A 24 9.47 -1.60 -3.90
C ALA A 24 10.78 -1.78 -3.13
N ARG A 25 11.59 -2.80 -3.47
CA ARG A 25 12.92 -2.99 -2.85
C ARG A 25 13.84 -1.83 -3.18
N GLU A 26 13.92 -1.47 -4.46
CA GLU A 26 14.74 -0.34 -4.93
C GLU A 26 14.30 0.97 -4.26
N ALA A 27 12.99 1.21 -4.16
CA ALA A 27 12.44 2.38 -3.48
C ALA A 27 12.80 2.42 -1.99
N VAL A 28 12.70 1.29 -1.29
CA VAL A 28 13.06 1.15 0.12
C VAL A 28 14.55 1.39 0.36
N GLU A 29 15.41 0.82 -0.50
CA GLU A 29 16.86 1.06 -0.50
C GLU A 29 17.19 2.53 -0.78
N GLY A 30 16.42 3.17 -1.65
CA GLY A 30 16.49 4.61 -1.94
C GLY A 30 15.92 5.53 -0.85
N GLY A 31 15.37 4.97 0.24
CA GLY A 31 14.91 5.72 1.41
C GLY A 31 13.40 6.01 1.46
N ALA A 32 12.56 5.33 0.67
CA ALA A 32 11.11 5.48 0.75
C ALA A 32 10.55 4.99 2.08
N ASP A 33 9.90 5.86 2.84
CA ASP A 33 9.37 5.54 4.17
C ASP A 33 8.11 4.66 4.07
N TRP A 34 7.21 4.99 3.13
CA TRP A 34 5.90 4.34 2.98
C TRP A 34 5.77 3.74 1.57
N ILE A 35 5.10 2.58 1.51
CA ILE A 35 4.87 1.85 0.28
C ILE A 35 3.35 1.79 0.05
N GLU A 36 2.91 2.26 -1.11
CA GLU A 36 1.51 2.21 -1.51
C GLU A 36 1.31 1.17 -2.60
N ALA A 37 0.39 0.23 -2.35
CA ALA A 37 -0.18 -0.59 -3.40
C ALA A 37 -1.14 0.28 -4.22
N GLY A 38 -0.69 0.67 -5.41
CA GLY A 38 -1.44 1.55 -6.30
C GLY A 38 -2.71 0.91 -6.84
N THR A 39 -3.60 1.73 -7.42
CA THR A 39 -4.88 1.26 -7.97
C THR A 39 -4.71 0.17 -9.05
N PRO A 40 -3.79 0.28 -10.04
CA PRO A 40 -3.60 -0.76 -11.05
C PRO A 40 -3.20 -2.09 -10.41
N LEU A 41 -2.32 -2.06 -9.41
CA LEU A 41 -1.83 -3.26 -8.73
C LEU A 41 -2.93 -3.97 -7.97
N ILE A 42 -3.70 -3.22 -7.17
CA ILE A 42 -4.84 -3.75 -6.43
C ILE A 42 -5.93 -4.28 -7.39
N LYS A 43 -6.13 -3.64 -8.54
CA LYS A 43 -7.12 -4.09 -9.52
C LYS A 43 -6.69 -5.37 -10.25
N SER A 44 -5.42 -5.53 -10.53
CA SER A 44 -4.90 -6.71 -11.24
C SER A 44 -4.69 -7.92 -10.32
N GLU A 45 -4.11 -7.70 -9.14
CA GLU A 45 -3.66 -8.77 -8.24
C GLU A 45 -4.54 -8.90 -6.98
N GLY A 46 -5.54 -8.02 -6.85
CA GLY A 46 -6.41 -7.98 -5.68
C GLY A 46 -5.68 -7.60 -4.40
N LEU A 47 -6.25 -8.05 -3.28
CA LEU A 47 -5.73 -7.78 -1.94
C LEU A 47 -4.48 -8.61 -1.59
N ASP A 48 -4.14 -9.60 -2.40
CA ASP A 48 -2.92 -10.40 -2.23
C ASP A 48 -1.67 -9.56 -2.45
N ALA A 49 -1.70 -8.57 -3.34
CA ALA A 49 -0.59 -7.63 -3.51
C ALA A 49 -0.24 -6.92 -2.19
N VAL A 50 -1.25 -6.48 -1.44
CA VAL A 50 -1.06 -5.82 -0.14
C VAL A 50 -0.51 -6.80 0.90
N ARG A 51 -0.94 -8.08 0.87
CA ARG A 51 -0.42 -9.12 1.77
C ARG A 51 1.06 -9.39 1.51
N GLU A 52 1.44 -9.55 0.25
CA GLU A 52 2.83 -9.82 -0.13
C GLU A 52 3.73 -8.60 0.12
N LEU A 53 3.24 -7.37 -0.11
CA LEU A 53 3.96 -6.16 0.29
C LEU A 53 4.15 -6.09 1.80
N LYS A 54 3.13 -6.39 2.61
CA LYS A 54 3.27 -6.39 4.07
C LYS A 54 4.23 -7.47 4.57
N LYS A 55 4.25 -8.63 3.91
CA LYS A 55 5.19 -9.72 4.21
C LYS A 55 6.62 -9.36 3.86
N ALA A 56 6.84 -8.70 2.71
CA ALA A 56 8.16 -8.31 2.25
C ALA A 56 8.74 -7.08 2.99
N PHE A 57 7.90 -6.15 3.42
CA PHE A 57 8.29 -4.86 4.01
C PHE A 57 7.55 -4.58 5.31
N GLY A 58 7.52 -5.56 6.22
CA GLY A 58 6.74 -5.49 7.47
C GLY A 58 7.14 -4.34 8.40
N ASP A 59 8.36 -3.83 8.25
CA ASP A 59 8.94 -2.67 8.94
C ASP A 59 8.48 -1.32 8.35
N ARG A 60 7.96 -1.31 7.12
CA ARG A 60 7.45 -0.11 6.45
C ARG A 60 5.95 0.04 6.61
N ARG A 61 5.47 1.28 6.46
CA ARG A 61 4.04 1.58 6.40
C ARG A 61 3.49 1.18 5.04
N ILE A 62 2.47 0.33 5.04
CA ILE A 62 1.79 -0.10 3.82
C ILE A 62 0.47 0.63 3.67
N VAL A 63 0.32 1.34 2.56
CA VAL A 63 -0.93 2.00 2.14
C VAL A 63 -1.59 1.14 1.07
N ALA A 64 -2.88 0.87 1.19
CA ALA A 64 -3.66 0.27 0.11
C ALA A 64 -4.56 1.35 -0.51
N ASP A 65 -4.32 1.70 -1.77
CA ASP A 65 -5.13 2.66 -2.52
C ASP A 65 -6.44 2.03 -3.00
N MET A 66 -7.28 1.69 -2.02
CA MET A 66 -8.53 0.96 -2.19
C MET A 66 -9.63 1.81 -2.85
N LYS A 67 -9.48 3.15 -2.86
CA LYS A 67 -10.47 4.09 -3.43
C LYS A 67 -11.89 3.77 -2.94
N ILE A 68 -12.04 3.52 -1.62
CA ILE A 68 -13.33 3.09 -1.07
C ILE A 68 -14.36 4.21 -1.25
N MET A 69 -15.39 3.97 -2.07
CA MET A 69 -16.47 4.93 -2.35
C MET A 69 -17.69 4.70 -1.47
N ASP A 70 -17.98 3.45 -1.13
CA ASP A 70 -19.18 3.04 -0.44
C ASP A 70 -18.84 2.39 0.89
N THR A 71 -19.69 2.63 1.89
CA THR A 71 -19.59 1.96 3.19
C THR A 71 -18.19 2.08 3.83
N GLY A 72 -17.58 3.27 3.72
CA GLY A 72 -16.17 3.51 4.11
C GLY A 72 -15.80 2.98 5.49
N ARG A 73 -16.67 3.16 6.49
CA ARG A 73 -16.46 2.64 7.85
C ARG A 73 -16.45 1.11 7.94
N SER A 74 -17.31 0.41 7.22
CA SER A 74 -17.36 -1.07 7.28
C SER A 74 -16.25 -1.69 6.44
N ARG A 75 -15.97 -1.16 5.25
CA ARG A 75 -14.91 -1.67 4.37
C ARG A 75 -13.51 -1.43 4.91
N SER A 76 -13.22 -0.25 5.48
CA SER A 76 -11.92 0.05 6.09
C SER A 76 -11.63 -0.80 7.33
N ARG A 77 -12.67 -1.22 8.06
CA ARG A 77 -12.57 -2.05 9.27
C ARG A 77 -12.82 -3.55 9.03
N SER A 78 -12.91 -3.96 7.77
CA SER A 78 -13.20 -5.36 7.43
C SER A 78 -12.15 -6.30 8.05
N PRO A 79 -12.54 -7.40 8.72
CA PRO A 79 -11.61 -8.39 9.24
C PRO A 79 -10.85 -9.13 8.13
N ARG A 80 -11.31 -9.05 6.87
CA ARG A 80 -10.60 -9.58 5.69
C ARG A 80 -9.52 -8.64 5.16
N ARG A 81 -9.29 -7.48 5.80
CA ARG A 81 -8.33 -6.48 5.36
C ARG A 81 -6.94 -7.11 5.26
N PRO A 82 -6.30 -7.08 4.07
CA PRO A 82 -4.89 -7.45 3.95
C PRO A 82 -4.10 -6.48 4.83
N GLY A 83 -2.97 -6.91 5.41
CA GLY A 83 -2.26 -6.24 6.51
C GLY A 83 -1.73 -4.81 6.27
N ALA A 84 -2.34 -4.02 5.40
CA ALA A 84 -2.15 -2.58 5.27
C ALA A 84 -2.24 -1.86 6.61
N ASP A 85 -1.41 -0.84 6.76
CA ASP A 85 -1.47 0.12 7.85
C ASP A 85 -2.55 1.16 7.57
N LEU A 86 -2.67 1.63 6.32
CA LEU A 86 -3.60 2.68 5.88
C LEU A 86 -4.43 2.24 4.66
N VAL A 87 -5.60 2.84 4.48
CA VAL A 87 -6.45 2.66 3.28
C VAL A 87 -6.99 4.00 2.81
N THR A 88 -7.15 4.17 1.50
CA THR A 88 -7.77 5.37 0.93
C THR A 88 -9.29 5.23 0.86
N VAL A 89 -9.98 6.32 1.20
CA VAL A 89 -11.43 6.47 1.11
C VAL A 89 -11.68 7.76 0.32
N LEU A 90 -12.62 7.70 -0.61
CA LEU A 90 -13.01 8.86 -1.41
C LEU A 90 -14.09 9.64 -0.66
N GLY A 91 -14.06 10.97 -0.80
CA GLY A 91 -14.94 11.93 -0.13
C GLY A 91 -15.88 12.65 -1.08
#